data_AF-A0A3M1TFJ5-F1
#
_entry.id   AF-A0A3M1TFJ5-F1
#
_cell.length_a   1.000
_cell.length_b   1.000
_cell.length_c   1.000
_cell.angle_alpha   90.00
_cell.angle_beta   90.00
_cell.angle_gamma   90.00
#
_symmetry.space_group_name_H-M   'P 1'
#
loop_
_entity.id
_entity.type
_entity.pdbx_description
1 polymer ?
#
loop_
_entity_poly.entity_id
_entity_poly.type
_entity_poly.pdbx_seq_one_letter_code
_entity_poly.pdbx_strand_id
1 'polypeptide(L)'
;MARLFTWETAVVTFGGLAVVVALSLDEGAGGYTVLFGLAWLVAALPLSLLLQNALIPLYVQLGWHERALKLATLVREGAPNRKLRDVASIDVAMVQVAMGRFGDALRNLENVHLSSFKRPVRALILANRAYCRAHLGRDLDRAGEEIAQALELDPETGILAYVDGLVRYKQGDPSGARERIELSLQQEPDPSLPVPGERPWILFQVLEALGDPAAAEWLERARREGGRGPFARAIAEARATA
;
A
#
# COMPACT_ATOMS: atom_id res chain seq x y z
N MET A 1 -24.40 -12.04 -7.67
CA MET A 1 -23.64 -13.18 -7.12
C MET A 1 -22.70 -13.87 -8.16
N ALA A 2 -22.30 -13.22 -9.26
CA ALA A 2 -21.64 -13.91 -10.39
C ALA A 2 -20.39 -13.20 -10.98
N ARG A 3 -19.54 -12.56 -10.16
CA ARG A 3 -18.28 -11.95 -10.63
C ARG A 3 -17.08 -12.19 -9.70
N LEU A 4 -17.08 -13.28 -8.92
CA LEU A 4 -16.04 -13.58 -7.94
C LEU A 4 -14.85 -14.37 -8.48
N PHE A 5 -14.85 -14.75 -9.75
CA PHE A 5 -13.85 -15.68 -10.30
C PHE A 5 -12.98 -15.01 -11.36
N THR A 6 -11.75 -14.66 -10.97
CA THR A 6 -10.65 -14.46 -11.91
C THR A 6 -10.20 -15.83 -12.43
N TRP A 7 -9.61 -15.89 -13.62
CA TRP A 7 -9.06 -17.15 -14.17
C TRP A 7 -8.07 -17.83 -13.20
N GLU A 8 -7.27 -17.04 -12.47
CA GLU A 8 -6.29 -17.55 -11.51
C GLU A 8 -6.95 -18.19 -10.27
N THR A 9 -8.02 -17.57 -9.77
CA THR A 9 -8.84 -18.17 -8.70
C THR A 9 -9.63 -19.36 -9.23
N ALA A 10 -10.06 -19.33 -10.50
CA ALA A 10 -10.73 -20.45 -11.15
C ALA A 10 -9.84 -21.68 -11.23
N VAL A 11 -8.57 -21.52 -11.62
CA VAL A 11 -7.64 -22.64 -11.72
C VAL A 11 -7.36 -23.26 -10.35
N VAL A 12 -7.18 -22.46 -9.30
CA VAL A 12 -6.94 -23.00 -7.95
C VAL A 12 -8.21 -23.61 -7.36
N THR A 13 -9.34 -22.91 -7.38
CA THR A 13 -10.57 -23.39 -6.73
C THR A 13 -11.30 -24.47 -7.53
N PHE A 14 -11.37 -24.34 -8.87
CA PHE A 14 -12.02 -25.34 -9.73
C PHE A 14 -11.08 -26.45 -10.21
N GLY A 15 -9.76 -26.23 -10.27
CA GLY A 15 -8.81 -27.31 -10.57
C GLY A 15 -8.88 -28.43 -9.52
N GLY A 16 -8.93 -28.07 -8.23
CA GLY A 16 -9.16 -29.05 -7.17
C GLY A 16 -10.57 -29.65 -7.18
N LEU A 17 -11.60 -28.84 -7.45
CA LEU A 17 -12.98 -29.33 -7.53
C LEU A 17 -13.18 -30.33 -8.69
N ALA A 18 -12.56 -30.08 -9.84
CA ALA A 18 -12.62 -30.98 -11.00
C ALA A 18 -11.95 -32.33 -10.70
N VAL A 19 -10.83 -32.33 -9.96
CA VAL A 19 -10.16 -33.55 -9.51
C VAL A 19 -11.04 -34.31 -8.50
N VAL A 20 -11.67 -33.61 -7.55
CA VAL A 20 -12.59 -34.21 -6.58
C VAL A 20 -13.82 -34.84 -7.25
N VAL A 21 -14.44 -34.13 -8.20
CA VAL A 21 -15.60 -34.61 -8.97
C VAL A 21 -15.21 -35.80 -9.84
N ALA A 22 -14.06 -35.74 -10.53
CA ALA A 22 -13.56 -36.86 -11.31
C ALA A 22 -13.29 -38.12 -10.45
N LEU A 23 -12.79 -37.94 -9.23
CA LEU A 23 -12.52 -39.04 -8.29
C LEU A 23 -13.78 -39.56 -7.57
N SER A 24 -14.91 -38.83 -7.58
CA SER A 24 -16.17 -39.23 -6.93
C SER A 24 -17.20 -39.82 -7.89
N LEU A 25 -16.95 -39.75 -9.21
CA LEU A 25 -17.71 -40.46 -10.24
C LEU A 25 -17.24 -41.91 -10.45
N ASP A 26 -16.14 -42.32 -9.81
CA ASP A 26 -15.69 -43.71 -9.77
C ASP A 26 -16.50 -44.47 -8.69
N GLU A 27 -17.22 -45.54 -9.08
CA GLU A 27 -18.24 -46.20 -8.23
C GLU A 27 -17.67 -46.83 -6.93
N GLY A 28 -16.33 -46.90 -6.79
CA GLY A 28 -15.63 -47.36 -5.58
C GLY A 28 -15.23 -46.26 -4.59
N ALA A 29 -15.45 -44.99 -4.92
CA ALA A 29 -15.06 -43.85 -4.11
C ALA A 29 -16.02 -43.63 -2.93
N GLY A 30 -15.84 -44.40 -1.85
CA GLY A 30 -16.60 -44.24 -0.61
C GLY A 30 -16.51 -42.83 -0.01
N GLY A 31 -17.36 -42.52 0.98
CA GLY A 31 -17.59 -41.17 1.54
C GLY A 31 -16.34 -40.37 1.98
N TYR A 32 -15.17 -41.00 2.05
CA TYR A 32 -13.87 -40.36 2.21
C TYR A 32 -13.50 -39.39 1.07
N THR A 33 -13.93 -39.61 -0.18
CA THR A 33 -13.63 -38.70 -1.31
C THR A 33 -14.39 -37.38 -1.23
N VAL A 34 -15.66 -37.43 -0.80
CA VAL A 34 -16.48 -36.24 -0.55
C VAL A 34 -15.93 -35.44 0.64
N LEU A 35 -15.54 -36.12 1.72
CA LEU A 35 -14.91 -35.48 2.88
C LEU A 35 -13.55 -34.86 2.53
N PHE A 36 -12.75 -35.52 1.68
CA PHE A 36 -11.49 -34.97 1.20
C PHE A 36 -11.70 -33.75 0.31
N GLY A 37 -12.72 -33.74 -0.55
CA GLY A 37 -13.07 -32.59 -1.38
C GLY A 37 -13.54 -31.38 -0.58
N LEU A 38 -14.37 -31.60 0.44
CA LEU A 38 -14.77 -30.56 1.40
C LEU A 38 -13.58 -30.05 2.20
N ALA A 39 -12.71 -30.93 2.68
CA ALA A 39 -11.47 -30.56 3.38
C ALA A 39 -10.53 -29.75 2.47
N TRP A 40 -10.43 -30.10 1.19
CA TRP A 40 -9.62 -29.39 0.21
C TRP A 40 -10.18 -28.00 -0.08
N LEU A 41 -11.50 -27.85 -0.26
CA LEU A 41 -12.14 -26.54 -0.39
C LEU A 41 -11.91 -25.65 0.85
N VAL A 42 -12.05 -26.23 2.04
CA VAL A 42 -11.80 -25.54 3.31
C VAL A 42 -10.33 -25.16 3.48
N ALA A 43 -9.39 -25.96 2.98
CA ALA A 43 -7.96 -25.67 3.02
C ALA A 43 -7.50 -24.70 1.91
N ALA A 44 -8.13 -24.75 0.72
CA ALA A 44 -7.79 -23.92 -0.43
C ALA A 44 -8.28 -22.47 -0.28
N LEU A 45 -9.37 -22.25 0.46
CA LEU A 45 -9.89 -20.90 0.72
C LEU A 45 -8.89 -20.00 1.47
N PRO A 46 -8.35 -20.39 2.65
CA PRO A 46 -7.30 -19.64 3.33
C PRO A 46 -6.03 -19.49 2.48
N LEU A 47 -5.65 -20.52 1.73
CA LEU A 47 -4.48 -20.47 0.85
C LEU A 47 -4.65 -19.45 -0.28
N SER A 48 -5.85 -19.34 -0.86
CA SER A 48 -6.16 -18.34 -1.89
C SER A 48 -6.12 -16.91 -1.34
N LEU A 49 -6.59 -16.68 -0.12
CA LEU A 49 -6.49 -15.37 0.55
C LEU A 49 -5.03 -15.00 0.87
N LEU A 50 -4.24 -15.95 1.36
CA LEU A 50 -2.81 -15.74 1.60
C LEU A 50 -2.05 -15.44 0.31
N LEU A 51 -2.38 -16.15 -0.77
CA LEU A 51 -1.81 -15.92 -2.09
C LEU A 51 -2.17 -14.53 -2.62
N GLN A 52 -3.43 -14.10 -2.46
CA GLN A 52 -3.89 -12.76 -2.87
C GLN A 52 -3.11 -11.65 -2.16
N ASN A 53 -2.94 -11.77 -0.84
CA ASN A 53 -2.19 -10.79 -0.03
C ASN A 53 -0.70 -10.72 -0.42
N ALA A 54 -0.11 -11.80 -0.92
CA ALA A 54 1.27 -11.81 -1.43
C ALA A 54 1.37 -11.27 -2.86
N LEU A 55 0.36 -11.50 -3.70
CA LEU A 55 0.37 -11.11 -5.11
C LEU A 55 0.18 -9.61 -5.33
N ILE A 56 -0.67 -8.94 -4.54
CA ILE A 56 -0.90 -7.49 -4.66
C ILE A 56 0.42 -6.69 -4.54
N PRO A 57 1.21 -6.82 -3.46
CA PRO A 57 2.46 -6.08 -3.33
C PRO A 57 3.49 -6.50 -4.39
N LEU A 58 3.52 -7.78 -4.79
CA LEU A 58 4.38 -8.24 -5.89
C LEU A 58 4.01 -7.55 -7.22
N TYR A 59 2.73 -7.44 -7.55
CA TYR A 59 2.29 -6.73 -8.76
C TYR A 59 2.63 -5.25 -8.72
N VAL A 60 2.51 -4.60 -7.55
CA VAL A 60 2.98 -3.21 -7.36
C VAL A 60 4.49 -3.12 -7.59
N GLN A 61 5.27 -4.03 -7.00
CA GLN A 61 6.72 -4.10 -7.20
C GLN A 61 7.13 -4.42 -8.63
N LEU A 62 6.28 -5.06 -9.43
CA LEU A 62 6.53 -5.29 -10.87
C LEU A 62 6.02 -4.15 -11.76
N GLY A 63 5.41 -3.11 -11.17
CA GLY A 63 4.79 -2.00 -11.89
C GLY A 63 3.47 -2.35 -12.58
N TRP A 64 2.89 -3.52 -12.29
CA TRP A 64 1.61 -4.00 -12.83
C TRP A 64 0.42 -3.44 -12.06
N HIS A 65 0.39 -2.12 -11.88
CA HIS A 65 -0.55 -1.43 -11.00
C HIS A 65 -2.03 -1.69 -11.36
N GLU A 66 -2.38 -1.75 -12.65
CA GLU A 66 -3.76 -2.04 -13.06
C GLU A 66 -4.20 -3.48 -12.70
N ARG A 67 -3.27 -4.45 -12.77
CA ARG A 67 -3.54 -5.83 -12.32
C ARG A 67 -3.67 -5.88 -10.80
N ALA A 68 -2.77 -5.21 -10.08
CA ALA A 68 -2.83 -5.09 -8.62
C ALA A 68 -4.16 -4.47 -8.18
N LEU A 69 -4.59 -3.39 -8.83
CA LEU A 69 -5.82 -2.67 -8.48
C LEU A 69 -7.05 -3.52 -8.75
N LYS A 70 -7.08 -4.23 -9.89
CA LYS A 70 -8.17 -5.16 -10.22
C LYS A 70 -8.26 -6.28 -9.19
N LEU A 71 -7.11 -6.87 -8.80
CA LEU A 71 -7.07 -7.93 -7.79
C LEU A 71 -7.54 -7.40 -6.42
N ALA A 72 -6.96 -6.30 -5.93
CA ALA A 72 -7.34 -5.71 -4.64
C ALA A 72 -8.84 -5.34 -4.60
N THR A 73 -9.38 -4.81 -5.70
CA THR A 73 -10.80 -4.48 -5.83
C THR A 73 -11.69 -5.74 -5.75
N LEU A 74 -11.30 -6.83 -6.42
CA LEU A 74 -12.00 -8.10 -6.35
C LEU A 74 -12.03 -8.63 -4.91
N VAL A 75 -10.89 -8.60 -4.20
CA VAL A 75 -10.80 -9.02 -2.79
C VAL A 75 -11.76 -8.20 -1.91
N ARG A 76 -11.78 -6.88 -2.09
CA ARG A 76 -12.67 -5.98 -1.34
C ARG A 76 -14.15 -6.25 -1.61
N GLU A 77 -14.52 -6.43 -2.88
CA GLU A 77 -15.91 -6.68 -3.29
C GLU A 77 -16.41 -8.07 -2.84
N GLY A 78 -15.51 -9.05 -2.80
CA GLY A 78 -15.79 -10.41 -2.32
C GLY A 78 -15.66 -10.60 -0.81
N ALA A 79 -15.26 -9.57 -0.07
CA ALA A 79 -15.06 -9.70 1.37
C ALA A 79 -16.37 -10.07 2.10
N PRO A 80 -16.39 -11.16 2.89
CA PRO A 80 -17.62 -11.70 3.49
C PRO A 80 -18.12 -10.87 4.68
N ASN A 81 -17.28 -9.98 5.22
CA ASN A 81 -17.67 -9.09 6.31
C ASN A 81 -16.95 -7.75 6.20
N ARG A 82 -17.43 -6.78 6.98
CA ARG A 82 -16.91 -5.40 6.98
C ARG A 82 -15.44 -5.32 7.35
N LYS A 83 -14.99 -6.09 8.35
CA LYS A 83 -13.59 -6.05 8.79
C LYS A 83 -12.63 -6.45 7.67
N LEU A 84 -12.94 -7.53 6.95
CA LEU A 84 -12.15 -7.97 5.79
C LEU A 84 -12.26 -6.99 4.61
N ARG A 85 -13.43 -6.37 4.44
CA ARG A 85 -13.60 -5.30 3.44
C ARG A 85 -12.73 -4.09 3.76
N ASP A 86 -12.63 -3.71 5.03
CA ASP A 86 -11.79 -2.61 5.48
C ASP A 86 -10.30 -2.92 5.24
N VAL A 87 -9.85 -4.14 5.54
CA VAL A 87 -8.49 -4.61 5.21
C VAL A 87 -8.22 -4.47 3.71
N ALA A 88 -9.09 -5.04 2.86
CA ALA A 88 -8.92 -4.98 1.42
C ALA A 88 -9.06 -3.54 0.85
N SER A 89 -9.79 -2.65 1.54
CA SER A 89 -9.88 -1.24 1.16
C SER A 89 -8.56 -0.51 1.40
N ILE A 90 -7.78 -0.91 2.41
CA ILE A 90 -6.42 -0.42 2.61
C ILE A 90 -5.54 -0.88 1.44
N ASP A 91 -5.60 -2.15 1.03
CA ASP A 91 -4.83 -2.64 -0.12
C ASP A 91 -5.16 -1.88 -1.42
N VAL A 92 -6.45 -1.65 -1.69
CA VAL A 92 -6.89 -0.81 -2.82
C VAL A 92 -6.28 0.59 -2.72
N ALA A 93 -6.30 1.22 -1.54
CA ALA A 93 -5.72 2.53 -1.34
C ALA A 93 -4.21 2.55 -1.57
N MET A 94 -3.48 1.53 -1.10
CA MET A 94 -2.03 1.43 -1.29
C MET A 94 -1.65 1.28 -2.77
N VAL A 95 -2.42 0.50 -3.53
CA VAL A 95 -2.22 0.42 -4.99
C VAL A 95 -2.50 1.77 -5.65
N GLN A 96 -3.57 2.46 -5.23
CA GLN A 96 -3.89 3.79 -5.74
C GLN A 96 -2.81 4.82 -5.42
N VAL A 97 -2.18 4.75 -4.24
CA VAL A 97 -0.99 5.56 -3.89
C VAL A 97 0.16 5.28 -4.85
N ALA A 98 0.48 4.01 -5.11
CA ALA A 98 1.52 3.63 -6.08
C ALA A 98 1.23 4.12 -7.52
N MET A 99 -0.04 4.44 -7.82
CA MET A 99 -0.47 5.03 -9.09
C MET A 99 -0.55 6.56 -9.07
N GLY A 100 -0.29 7.21 -7.94
CA GLY A 100 -0.48 8.66 -7.75
C GLY A 100 -1.95 9.08 -7.64
N ARG A 101 -2.89 8.14 -7.48
CA ARG A 101 -4.33 8.40 -7.34
C ARG A 101 -4.69 8.72 -5.87
N PHE A 102 -4.02 9.70 -5.27
CA PHE A 102 -4.14 10.03 -3.84
C PHE A 102 -5.57 10.37 -3.40
N GLY A 103 -6.35 11.02 -4.26
CA GLY A 103 -7.75 11.35 -3.98
C GLY A 103 -8.64 10.11 -3.82
N ASP A 104 -8.39 9.07 -4.61
CA ASP A 104 -9.15 7.82 -4.54
C ASP A 104 -8.69 6.98 -3.34
N ALA A 105 -7.37 6.96 -3.10
CA ALA A 105 -6.79 6.30 -1.94
C ALA A 105 -7.35 6.88 -0.63
N LEU A 106 -7.39 8.21 -0.51
CA LEU A 106 -7.93 8.90 0.66
C LEU A 106 -9.38 8.50 0.92
N ARG A 107 -10.23 8.46 -0.11
CA ARG A 107 -11.65 8.05 0.04
C ARG A 107 -11.77 6.61 0.54
N ASN A 108 -10.91 5.70 0.08
CA ASN A 108 -10.91 4.34 0.59
C ASN A 108 -10.49 4.29 2.07
N LEU A 109 -9.41 4.99 2.42
CA LEU A 109 -8.89 5.02 3.77
C LEU A 109 -9.87 5.66 4.76
N GLU A 110 -10.57 6.73 4.38
CA GLU A 110 -11.57 7.42 5.22
C GLU A 110 -12.73 6.52 5.62
N ASN A 111 -13.10 5.56 4.77
CA ASN A 111 -14.18 4.61 5.03
C ASN A 111 -13.79 3.43 5.95
N VAL A 112 -12.50 3.31 6.29
CA VAL A 112 -11.98 2.24 7.17
C VAL A 112 -12.31 2.52 8.63
N HIS A 113 -12.82 1.51 9.34
CA HIS A 113 -13.17 1.59 10.76
C HIS A 113 -11.94 1.33 11.61
N LEU A 114 -11.26 2.40 12.02
CA LEU A 114 -10.02 2.35 12.80
C LEU A 114 -10.13 1.51 14.08
N SER A 115 -11.31 1.44 14.70
CA SER A 115 -11.58 0.63 15.90
C SER A 115 -11.39 -0.88 15.67
N SER A 116 -11.51 -1.35 14.43
CA SER A 116 -11.35 -2.77 14.05
C SER A 116 -9.89 -3.23 14.02
N PHE A 117 -8.93 -2.29 14.14
CA PHE A 117 -7.51 -2.51 13.98
C PHE A 117 -6.73 -2.27 15.28
N LYS A 118 -5.65 -3.03 15.45
CA LYS A 118 -4.67 -2.85 16.54
C LYS A 118 -3.90 -1.54 16.37
N ARG A 119 -3.30 -1.04 17.46
CA ARG A 119 -2.60 0.27 17.50
C ARG A 119 -1.61 0.49 16.34
N PRO A 120 -0.67 -0.44 16.02
CA PRO A 120 0.30 -0.18 14.95
C PRO A 120 -0.36 -0.05 13.57
N VAL A 121 -1.32 -0.92 13.25
CA VAL A 121 -2.06 -0.85 11.98
C VAL A 121 -2.90 0.42 11.91
N ARG A 122 -3.48 0.85 13.03
CA ARG A 122 -4.22 2.11 13.12
C ARG A 122 -3.32 3.32 12.84
N ALA A 123 -2.09 3.33 13.38
CA ALA A 123 -1.09 4.36 13.12
C ALA A 123 -0.79 4.46 11.61
N LEU A 124 -0.54 3.33 10.96
CA LEU A 124 -0.28 3.28 9.51
C LEU A 124 -1.46 3.79 8.67
N ILE A 125 -2.71 3.46 9.03
CA ILE A 125 -3.89 3.97 8.31
C ILE A 125 -3.99 5.50 8.44
N LEU A 126 -3.78 6.03 9.64
CA LEU A 126 -3.79 7.49 9.88
C LEU A 126 -2.69 8.19 9.09
N ALA A 127 -1.47 7.64 9.12
CA ALA A 127 -0.37 8.18 8.34
C ALA A 127 -0.61 8.12 6.83
N ASN A 128 -1.20 7.04 6.31
CA ASN A 128 -1.55 6.97 4.89
C ASN A 128 -2.63 8.00 4.48
N ARG A 129 -3.56 8.34 5.39
CA ARG A 129 -4.51 9.45 5.15
C ARG A 129 -3.79 10.79 5.09
N ALA A 130 -2.94 11.07 6.09
CA ALA A 130 -2.14 12.29 6.15
C ALA A 130 -1.23 12.45 4.92
N TYR A 131 -0.58 11.36 4.51
CA TYR A 131 0.23 11.28 3.30
C TYR A 131 -0.59 11.65 2.05
N CYS A 132 -1.78 11.06 1.87
CA CYS A 132 -2.64 11.41 0.74
C CYS A 132 -3.07 12.89 0.76
N ARG A 133 -3.42 13.44 1.94
CA ARG A 133 -3.76 14.86 2.10
C ARG A 133 -2.61 15.78 1.73
N ALA A 134 -1.38 15.44 2.17
CA ALA A 134 -0.17 16.20 1.87
C ALA A 134 0.11 16.25 0.36
N HIS A 135 -0.01 15.12 -0.35
CA HIS A 135 0.15 15.11 -1.82
C HIS A 135 -0.97 15.84 -2.56
N LEU A 136 -2.18 15.86 -2.02
CA LEU A 136 -3.29 16.63 -2.56
C LEU A 136 -3.20 18.13 -2.24
N GLY A 137 -2.30 18.53 -1.33
CA GLY A 137 -2.15 19.92 -0.89
C GLY A 137 -3.41 20.47 -0.21
N ARG A 138 -4.22 19.62 0.42
CA ARG A 138 -5.50 20.02 1.05
C ARG A 138 -5.67 19.38 2.42
N ASP A 139 -6.45 20.03 3.28
CA ASP A 139 -6.72 19.60 4.66
C ASP A 139 -5.42 19.34 5.45
N LEU A 140 -4.42 20.21 5.29
CA LEU A 140 -3.09 20.01 5.86
C LEU A 140 -3.09 20.02 7.40
N ASP A 141 -3.93 20.84 8.02
CA ASP A 141 -4.09 20.84 9.49
C ASP A 141 -4.56 19.48 9.99
N ARG A 142 -5.56 18.90 9.31
CA ARG A 142 -6.04 17.55 9.60
C ARG A 142 -4.99 16.48 9.32
N ALA A 143 -4.17 16.65 8.28
CA ALA A 143 -3.03 15.75 8.05
C ALA A 143 -2.04 15.80 9.23
N GLY A 144 -1.78 16.99 9.76
CA GLY A 144 -0.98 17.21 10.98
C GLY A 144 -1.55 16.52 12.21
N GLU A 145 -2.87 16.63 12.43
CA GLU A 145 -3.55 15.92 13.52
C GLU A 145 -3.48 14.40 13.36
N GLU A 146 -3.72 13.89 12.14
CA GLU A 146 -3.70 12.45 11.85
C GLU A 146 -2.29 11.85 12.04
N ILE A 147 -1.23 12.56 11.62
CA ILE A 147 0.15 12.08 11.82
C ILE A 147 0.61 12.19 13.27
N ALA A 148 0.19 13.23 14.00
CA ALA A 148 0.45 13.34 15.44
C ALA A 148 -0.17 12.15 16.20
N GLN A 149 -1.44 11.84 15.92
CA GLN A 149 -2.10 10.65 16.49
C GLN A 149 -1.42 9.34 16.09
N ALA A 150 -0.91 9.22 14.86
CA ALA A 150 -0.18 8.03 14.44
C ALA A 150 1.11 7.84 15.24
N LEU A 151 1.87 8.91 15.48
CA LEU A 151 3.10 8.89 16.29
C LEU A 151 2.83 8.57 17.77
N GLU A 152 1.69 8.99 18.32
CA GLU A 152 1.28 8.57 19.68
C GLU A 152 0.93 7.07 19.78
N LEU A 153 0.48 6.49 18.68
CA LEU A 153 0.12 5.07 18.60
C LEU A 153 1.34 4.17 18.38
N ASP A 154 2.32 4.66 17.62
CA ASP A 154 3.56 3.97 17.25
C ASP A 154 4.71 4.98 17.04
N PRO A 155 5.49 5.33 18.07
CA PRO A 155 6.45 6.45 17.99
C PRO A 155 7.75 6.13 17.24
N GLU A 156 8.06 4.87 16.96
CA GLU A 156 9.40 4.44 16.52
C GLU A 156 9.46 3.95 15.06
N THR A 157 8.49 4.29 14.22
CA THR A 157 8.48 3.85 12.82
C THR A 157 9.05 4.90 11.87
N GLY A 158 10.04 4.52 11.05
CA GLY A 158 10.68 5.41 10.09
C GLY A 158 9.68 5.97 9.07
N ILE A 159 8.70 5.17 8.64
CA ILE A 159 7.62 5.64 7.76
C ILE A 159 6.79 6.78 8.36
N LEU A 160 6.55 6.80 9.66
CA LEU A 160 5.76 7.85 10.30
C LEU A 160 6.57 9.15 10.39
N ALA A 161 7.88 9.06 10.63
CA ALA A 161 8.77 10.21 10.55
C ALA A 161 8.79 10.81 9.13
N TYR A 162 8.78 9.98 8.08
CA TYR A 162 8.69 10.47 6.71
C TYR A 162 7.38 11.23 6.45
N VAL A 163 6.24 10.63 6.81
CA VAL A 163 4.94 11.27 6.57
C VAL A 163 4.81 12.58 7.36
N ASP A 164 5.32 12.64 8.59
CA ASP A 164 5.37 13.87 9.38
C ASP A 164 6.20 14.96 8.68
N GLY A 165 7.39 14.59 8.19
CA GLY A 165 8.23 15.51 7.44
C GLY A 165 7.58 16.01 6.15
N LEU A 166 6.92 15.13 5.40
CA LEU A 166 6.14 15.50 4.21
C LEU A 166 5.01 16.48 4.56
N VAL A 167 4.25 16.22 5.62
CA VAL A 167 3.16 17.10 6.07
C VAL A 167 3.69 18.48 6.44
N ARG A 168 4.77 18.54 7.25
CA ARG A 168 5.44 19.79 7.62
C ARG A 168 5.91 20.59 6.42
N TYR A 169 6.53 19.91 5.45
CA TYR A 169 6.97 20.56 4.22
C TYR A 169 5.80 21.21 3.49
N LYS A 170 4.67 20.50 3.37
CA LYS A 170 3.46 21.02 2.74
C LYS A 170 2.80 22.14 3.53
N GLN A 171 2.97 22.17 4.85
CA GLN A 171 2.54 23.26 5.73
C GLN A 171 3.49 24.48 5.71
N GLY A 172 4.60 24.41 4.98
CA GLY A 172 5.56 25.51 4.87
C GLY A 172 6.64 25.53 5.95
N ASP A 173 6.88 24.41 6.63
CA ASP A 173 7.97 24.20 7.58
C ASP A 173 9.06 23.29 6.97
N PRO A 174 9.92 23.80 6.07
CA PRO A 174 10.98 23.01 5.45
C PRO A 174 12.08 22.61 6.44
N SER A 175 12.36 23.43 7.46
CA SER A 175 13.37 23.11 8.47
C SER A 175 12.97 21.91 9.31
N GLY A 176 11.73 21.89 9.82
CA GLY A 176 11.19 20.74 10.54
C GLY A 176 11.01 19.53 9.62
N ALA A 177 10.62 19.74 8.36
CA ALA A 177 10.52 18.66 7.38
C ALA A 177 11.84 17.92 7.16
N ARG A 178 12.94 18.66 7.04
CA ARG A 178 14.29 18.10 6.86
C ARG A 178 14.62 17.13 7.99
N GLU A 179 14.51 17.57 9.24
CA GLU A 179 14.84 16.76 10.41
C GLU A 179 14.08 15.44 10.41
N ARG A 180 12.78 15.49 10.11
CA ARG A 180 11.89 14.32 10.15
C ARG A 180 12.16 13.34 9.00
N ILE A 181 12.44 13.84 7.79
CA ILE A 181 12.77 12.99 6.64
C ILE A 181 14.16 12.37 6.80
N GLU A 182 15.15 13.12 7.31
CA GLU A 182 16.47 12.58 7.61
C GLU A 182 16.39 11.47 8.69
N LEU A 183 15.61 11.68 9.75
CA LEU A 183 15.36 10.65 10.76
C LEU A 183 14.75 9.39 10.14
N SER A 184 13.75 9.56 9.26
CA SER A 184 13.11 8.44 8.55
C SER A 184 14.12 7.59 7.78
N LEU A 185 15.02 8.24 7.03
CA LEU A 185 16.05 7.58 6.23
C LEU A 185 17.14 6.91 7.09
N GLN A 186 17.39 7.42 8.30
CA GLN A 186 18.29 6.79 9.26
C GLN A 186 17.69 5.51 9.88
N GLN A 187 16.40 5.55 10.22
CA GLN A 187 15.70 4.43 10.86
C GLN A 187 15.38 3.31 9.86
N GLU A 188 14.90 3.68 8.68
CA GLU A 188 14.52 2.76 7.62
C GLU A 188 15.14 3.27 6.31
N PRO A 189 16.22 2.64 5.82
CA PRO A 189 16.64 2.82 4.45
C PRO A 189 15.44 2.55 3.51
N ASP A 190 15.38 3.20 2.34
CA ASP A 190 14.20 3.21 1.45
C ASP A 190 14.25 2.16 0.31
N PRO A 191 14.00 0.84 0.53
CA PRO A 191 13.86 -0.10 -0.59
C PRO A 191 12.44 -0.67 -0.77
N SER A 192 11.43 -0.33 0.04
CA SER A 192 10.15 -1.07 0.07
C SER A 192 8.86 -0.25 0.11
N LEU A 193 8.92 1.07 -0.05
CA LEU A 193 7.71 1.89 -0.15
C LEU A 193 6.92 1.63 -1.45
N PRO A 194 5.59 1.89 -1.47
CA PRO A 194 4.80 1.83 -2.69
C PRO A 194 5.33 2.77 -3.79
N VAL A 195 6.13 3.78 -3.43
CA VAL A 195 6.74 4.73 -4.35
C VAL A 195 8.26 4.84 -4.09
N PRO A 196 9.08 4.03 -4.79
CA PRO A 196 10.53 4.07 -4.63
C PRO A 196 11.14 5.43 -5.00
N GLY A 197 12.18 5.85 -4.29
CA GLY A 197 12.91 7.10 -4.53
C GLY A 197 12.16 8.36 -4.11
N GLU A 198 10.99 8.21 -3.49
CA GLU A 198 10.18 9.34 -3.05
C GLU A 198 10.79 10.07 -1.86
N ARG A 199 11.33 9.37 -0.85
CA ARG A 199 11.92 10.05 0.31
C ARG A 199 13.11 10.93 -0.09
N PRO A 200 14.08 10.46 -0.91
CA PRO A 200 15.12 11.32 -1.47
C PRO A 200 14.55 12.46 -2.31
N TRP A 201 13.48 12.22 -3.08
CA TRP A 201 12.84 13.25 -3.90
C TRP A 201 12.24 14.38 -3.06
N ILE A 202 11.50 14.06 -2.00
CA ILE A 202 10.95 15.07 -1.09
C ILE A 202 12.06 15.77 -0.32
N LEU A 203 13.11 15.04 0.11
CA LEU A 203 14.25 15.68 0.77
C LEU A 203 14.98 16.65 -0.16
N PHE A 204 15.15 16.33 -1.44
CA PHE A 204 15.63 17.26 -2.45
C PHE A 204 14.77 18.55 -2.48
N GLN A 205 13.45 18.42 -2.54
CA GLN A 205 12.54 19.56 -2.57
C GLN A 205 12.62 20.42 -1.30
N VAL A 206 12.80 19.78 -0.15
CA VAL A 206 12.99 20.46 1.14
C VAL A 206 14.30 21.23 1.15
N LEU A 207 15.40 20.62 0.70
CA LEU A 207 16.72 21.25 0.67
C LEU A 207 16.79 22.41 -0.33
N GLU A 208 16.15 22.29 -1.49
CA GLU A 208 15.96 23.41 -2.43
C GLU A 208 15.26 24.59 -1.76
N ALA A 209 14.17 24.33 -1.02
CA ALA A 209 13.44 25.37 -0.31
C ALA A 209 14.27 26.05 0.79
N LEU A 210 15.28 25.36 1.31
CA LEU A 210 16.24 25.88 2.29
C LEU A 210 17.48 26.53 1.65
N GLY A 211 17.66 26.41 0.33
CA GLY A 211 18.89 26.83 -0.35
C GLY A 211 20.13 26.01 0.04
N ASP A 212 19.94 24.75 0.44
CA ASP A 212 21.03 23.86 0.86
C ASP A 212 21.67 23.19 -0.37
N PRO A 213 23.00 23.34 -0.60
CA PRO A 213 23.68 22.76 -1.76
C PRO A 213 23.65 21.22 -1.80
N ALA A 214 23.35 20.55 -0.67
CA ALA A 214 23.15 19.11 -0.64
C ALA A 214 21.95 18.64 -1.49
N ALA A 215 21.04 19.55 -1.88
CA ALA A 215 19.89 19.23 -2.72
C ALA A 215 20.27 18.44 -4.00
N ALA A 216 21.37 18.82 -4.66
CA ALA A 216 21.82 18.16 -5.89
C ALA A 216 22.15 16.68 -5.68
N GLU A 217 22.78 16.32 -4.55
CA GLU A 217 23.10 14.93 -4.21
C GLU A 217 21.81 14.10 -4.00
N TRP A 218 20.84 14.68 -3.29
CA TRP A 218 19.57 14.01 -3.02
C TRP A 218 18.71 13.83 -4.27
N LEU A 219 18.81 14.76 -5.24
CA LEU A 219 18.18 14.57 -6.55
C LEU A 219 18.79 13.39 -7.32
N GLU A 220 20.12 13.25 -7.33
CA GLU A 220 20.78 12.11 -7.96
C GLU A 220 20.44 10.79 -7.28
N ARG A 221 20.31 10.79 -5.95
CA ARG A 221 19.81 9.64 -5.21
C ARG A 221 18.36 9.31 -5.59
N ALA A 222 17.48 10.31 -5.67
CA ALA A 222 16.10 10.14 -6.12
C ALA A 222 16.03 9.56 -7.54
N ARG A 223 16.95 9.92 -8.45
CA ARG A 223 17.01 9.33 -9.81
C ARG A 223 17.46 7.88 -9.81
N ARG A 224 18.44 7.53 -8.98
CA ARG A 224 18.91 6.14 -8.83
C ARG A 224 17.83 5.23 -8.26
N GLU A 225 17.06 5.73 -7.30
CA GLU A 225 16.06 4.95 -6.56
C GLU A 225 14.65 5.05 -7.20
N GLY A 226 14.33 6.16 -7.86
CA GLY A 226 13.00 6.58 -8.32
C GLY A 226 12.69 6.31 -9.78
N GLY A 227 13.05 5.12 -10.28
CA GLY A 227 12.86 4.73 -11.69
C GLY A 227 11.42 4.36 -12.09
N ARG A 228 10.46 4.39 -11.16
CA ARG A 228 9.06 3.99 -11.40
C ARG A 228 8.11 4.65 -10.39
N GLY A 229 6.83 4.74 -10.75
CA GLY A 229 5.79 5.34 -9.90
C GLY A 229 5.42 6.76 -10.31
N PRO A 230 4.55 7.44 -9.54
CA PRO A 230 3.93 8.71 -9.94
C PRO A 230 4.92 9.87 -10.08
N PHE A 231 6.08 9.80 -9.42
CA PHE A 231 7.07 10.88 -9.43
C PHE A 231 8.22 10.65 -10.39
N ALA A 232 8.32 9.48 -11.04
CA ALA A 232 9.47 9.13 -11.88
C ALA A 232 9.75 10.17 -12.98
N ARG A 233 8.70 10.68 -13.61
CA ARG A 233 8.82 11.75 -14.62
C ARG A 233 9.33 13.05 -14.02
N ALA A 234 8.78 13.48 -12.90
CA ALA A 234 9.19 14.71 -12.22
C ALA A 234 10.65 14.63 -11.76
N ILE A 235 11.06 13.47 -11.21
CA ILE A 235 12.44 13.19 -10.79
C ILE A 235 13.41 13.24 -11.99
N ALA A 236 13.00 12.69 -13.14
CA ALA A 236 13.80 12.70 -14.35
C ALA A 236 13.97 14.11 -14.95
N GLU A 237 12.92 14.93 -14.91
CA GLU A 237 12.90 16.27 -15.53
C GLU A 237 13.46 17.37 -14.60
N ALA A 238 13.51 17.15 -13.29
CA ALA A 238 13.95 18.14 -12.31
C ALA A 238 15.41 18.59 -12.52
N ARG A 239 15.72 19.81 -12.07
CA ARG A 239 17.09 20.35 -12.06
C ARG A 239 17.28 21.03 -10.71
N ALA A 240 18.43 20.81 -10.09
CA ALA A 240 18.81 21.56 -8.90
C ALA A 240 19.09 23.02 -9.29
N THR A 241 18.62 23.95 -8.47
CA THR A 241 19.03 25.34 -8.54
C THR A 241 20.42 25.46 -7.91
N ALA A 242 21.37 26.02 -8.67
CA ALA A 242 22.75 26.19 -8.26
C ALA A 242 22.94 27.42 -7.37
#